data_AF-A0AAZ3QTL4-F1
#
_entry.id   AF-A0AAZ3QTL4-F1
#
_cell.length_a   1.000
_cell.length_b   1.000
_cell.length_c   1.000
_cell.angle_alpha   90.00
_cell.angle_beta   90.00
_cell.angle_gamma   90.00
#
_symmetry.space_group_name_H-M   'P 1'
#
loop_
_entity.id
_entity.type
_entity.pdbx_description
1 polymer ?
#
loop_
_entity_poly.entity_id
_entity_poly.type
_entity_poly.pdbx_seq_one_letter_code
_entity_poly.pdbx_strand_id
1 'polypeptide(L)'
;MTQHTSRLCKCYLTKKESDGALHQITLPPQSPNLNSVEMVWDEVDRRVKEKQPTSPQHLWELLQEGWKSIPAWRWRAQGGQPEKYHRILHCFLDRKDSCYSIHQMAQMGVGEGKSVGEWYGPNTVAQVLKKLALFDDWNSLAVYVSMDNTVVIEDIKKQCRQASSASRLRPRPCGWQEPFTSRETPEQACSHTDGHRATTCPHSQSHSDWRPLLLVIPLRMGINHINPVYIQALKECFKMPQSCGVLGGKPNLAYYFIGFVGEELIYLDPHTTQSAVEAGSGVDDQSYHCLRSPRRMKITNLDPSVALGFFCKSEDDFDSWCNLVQQEIQMKRNLRMFELVENHPPHWPPFVPPTKPEVQTTGAEFIESTDKLFESEEEFEILNV
;
A
#
# COMPACT_ATOMS: atom_id res chain seq x y z
N MET A 1 -21.57 -25.62 -19.43
CA MET A 1 -22.98 -25.33 -19.78
C MET A 1 -23.09 -23.85 -20.06
N THR A 2 -23.14 -23.43 -21.32
CA THR A 2 -23.33 -22.02 -21.68
C THR A 2 -24.80 -21.72 -21.94
N GLN A 3 -25.22 -20.59 -21.40
CA GLN A 3 -26.56 -20.01 -21.44
C GLN A 3 -27.13 -19.93 -22.87
N HIS A 4 -28.44 -20.14 -22.93
CA HIS A 4 -29.37 -19.99 -24.05
C HIS A 4 -28.84 -19.31 -25.33
N THR A 5 -28.36 -20.11 -26.27
CA THR A 5 -28.24 -19.72 -27.69
C THR A 5 -29.35 -20.38 -28.48
N SER A 6 -30.19 -19.57 -29.14
CA SER A 6 -31.26 -20.03 -30.04
C SER A 6 -30.73 -21.07 -31.05
N ARG A 7 -31.46 -22.18 -31.25
CA ARG A 7 -31.10 -23.23 -32.23
C ARG A 7 -30.92 -22.65 -33.64
N LEU A 8 -31.70 -21.63 -34.00
CA LEU A 8 -31.58 -20.93 -35.28
C LEU A 8 -30.22 -20.23 -35.44
N CYS A 9 -29.72 -19.60 -34.38
CA CYS A 9 -28.38 -18.98 -34.39
C CYS A 9 -27.28 -20.03 -34.56
N LYS A 10 -27.37 -21.18 -33.89
CA LYS A 10 -26.37 -22.25 -34.03
C LYS A 10 -26.30 -22.78 -35.46
N CYS A 11 -27.44 -23.11 -36.06
CA CYS A 11 -27.48 -23.61 -37.44
C CYS A 11 -26.96 -22.57 -38.46
N TYR A 12 -27.28 -21.30 -38.27
CA TYR A 12 -26.76 -20.22 -39.13
C TYR A 12 -25.24 -20.08 -39.03
N LEU A 13 -24.69 -20.08 -37.82
CA LEU A 13 -23.25 -19.92 -37.58
C LEU A 13 -22.45 -21.11 -38.11
N THR A 14 -22.93 -22.34 -37.88
CA THR A 14 -22.29 -23.56 -38.41
C THR A 14 -22.28 -23.56 -39.95
N LYS A 15 -23.37 -23.10 -40.59
CA LYS A 15 -23.42 -22.98 -42.05
C LYS A 15 -22.42 -21.93 -42.57
N LYS A 16 -22.30 -20.79 -41.88
CA LYS A 16 -21.31 -19.75 -42.24
C LYS A 16 -19.87 -20.22 -42.06
N GLU A 17 -19.63 -21.10 -41.08
CA GLU A 17 -18.33 -21.74 -40.91
C GLU A 17 -18.01 -22.75 -42.00
N SER A 18 -18.96 -23.60 -42.39
CA SER A 18 -18.76 -24.56 -43.50
C SER A 18 -18.53 -23.86 -44.84
N ASP A 19 -19.14 -22.69 -45.03
CA ASP A 19 -18.98 -21.87 -46.25
C ASP A 19 -17.65 -21.07 -46.24
N GLY A 20 -16.82 -21.20 -45.20
CA GLY A 20 -15.54 -20.50 -45.05
C GLY A 20 -15.66 -18.99 -44.80
N ALA A 21 -16.88 -18.48 -44.62
CA ALA A 21 -17.16 -17.06 -44.42
C ALA A 21 -16.90 -16.59 -42.97
N LEU A 22 -16.76 -17.54 -42.03
CA LEU A 22 -16.55 -17.33 -40.60
C LEU A 22 -15.74 -18.51 -40.07
N HIS A 23 -14.98 -18.32 -39.00
CA HIS A 23 -14.48 -19.43 -38.17
C HIS A 23 -15.09 -19.33 -36.78
N GLN A 24 -15.80 -20.38 -36.34
CA GLN A 24 -16.53 -20.39 -35.08
C GLN A 24 -15.58 -20.85 -33.97
N ILE A 25 -15.27 -19.94 -33.03
CA ILE A 25 -14.41 -20.26 -31.89
C ILE A 25 -15.23 -21.03 -30.84
N THR A 26 -14.74 -22.18 -30.40
CA THR A 26 -15.39 -22.99 -29.36
C THR A 26 -15.24 -22.30 -27.99
N LEU A 27 -16.37 -21.96 -27.35
CA LEU A 27 -16.37 -21.42 -25.99
C LEU A 27 -15.83 -22.44 -24.97
N PRO A 28 -15.05 -21.97 -23.96
CA PRO A 28 -14.69 -20.58 -23.74
C PRO A 28 -13.52 -20.14 -24.61
N PRO A 29 -13.60 -18.99 -25.32
CA PRO A 29 -12.42 -18.28 -25.74
C PRO A 29 -11.77 -17.76 -24.45
N GLN A 30 -10.93 -18.59 -23.83
CA GLN A 30 -9.90 -18.03 -22.98
C GLN A 30 -8.98 -17.30 -23.95
N SER A 31 -9.09 -15.97 -23.96
CA SER A 31 -8.06 -15.13 -24.55
C SER A 31 -6.71 -15.64 -24.01
N PRO A 32 -5.69 -15.92 -24.84
CA PRO A 32 -4.37 -16.31 -24.34
C PRO A 32 -3.76 -15.26 -23.40
N ASN A 33 -4.32 -14.04 -23.44
CA ASN A 33 -4.11 -12.95 -22.51
C ASN A 33 -5.41 -12.67 -21.73
N LEU A 34 -5.67 -13.42 -20.65
CA LEU A 34 -6.66 -12.98 -19.64
C LEU A 34 -6.00 -11.87 -18.81
N ASN A 35 -6.18 -10.68 -19.39
CA ASN A 35 -5.73 -9.38 -18.96
C ASN A 35 -6.20 -9.08 -17.55
N SER A 36 -5.39 -8.31 -16.82
CA SER A 36 -5.75 -7.56 -15.60
C SER A 36 -7.07 -6.76 -15.73
N VAL A 37 -7.57 -6.58 -16.95
CA VAL A 37 -8.85 -5.96 -17.32
C VAL A 37 -10.06 -6.78 -16.87
N GLU A 38 -10.01 -8.11 -16.83
CA GLU A 38 -11.17 -8.92 -16.37
C GLU A 38 -11.45 -8.73 -14.88
N MET A 39 -10.41 -8.70 -14.04
CA MET A 39 -10.56 -8.38 -12.61
C MET A 39 -11.08 -6.96 -12.38
N VAL A 40 -10.72 -6.04 -13.27
CA VAL A 40 -11.22 -4.66 -13.24
C VAL A 40 -12.71 -4.63 -13.61
N TRP A 41 -13.13 -5.38 -14.62
CA TRP A 41 -14.54 -5.50 -14.97
C TRP A 41 -15.35 -6.22 -13.89
N ASP A 42 -14.81 -7.27 -13.26
CA ASP A 42 -15.44 -7.95 -12.13
C ASP A 42 -15.64 -7.00 -10.95
N GLU A 43 -14.66 -6.14 -10.67
CA GLU A 43 -14.76 -5.14 -9.60
C GLU A 43 -15.77 -4.05 -9.94
N VAL A 44 -15.81 -3.57 -11.19
CA VAL A 44 -16.82 -2.61 -11.65
C VAL A 44 -18.21 -3.24 -11.62
N ASP A 45 -18.37 -4.47 -12.11
CA ASP A 45 -19.61 -5.22 -12.15
C ASP A 45 -20.13 -5.52 -10.73
N ARG A 46 -19.25 -5.90 -9.81
CA ARG A 46 -19.58 -6.07 -8.38
C ARG A 46 -20.15 -4.77 -7.78
N ARG A 47 -19.45 -3.64 -7.96
CA ARG A 47 -19.88 -2.33 -7.45
C ARG A 47 -21.22 -1.89 -8.04
N VAL A 48 -21.43 -2.14 -9.33
CA VAL A 48 -22.68 -1.84 -10.03
C VAL A 48 -23.81 -2.72 -9.49
N LYS A 49 -23.58 -4.03 -9.32
CA LYS A 49 -24.58 -4.97 -8.78
C LYS A 49 -24.98 -4.65 -7.34
N GLU A 50 -24.04 -4.25 -6.50
CA GLU A 50 -24.31 -3.84 -5.11
C GLU A 50 -25.27 -2.65 -5.04
N LYS A 51 -25.17 -1.72 -5.99
CA LYS A 51 -26.01 -0.53 -6.06
C LYS A 51 -27.35 -0.73 -6.78
N GLN A 52 -27.61 -1.93 -7.30
CA GLN A 52 -28.87 -2.35 -7.93
C GLN A 52 -29.44 -1.33 -8.94
N PRO A 53 -28.89 -1.27 -10.16
CA PRO A 53 -29.31 -0.30 -11.18
C PRO A 53 -30.81 -0.43 -11.50
N THR A 54 -31.52 0.69 -11.43
CA THR A 54 -32.98 0.77 -11.64
C THR A 54 -33.38 1.17 -13.06
N SER A 55 -32.44 1.65 -13.87
CA SER A 55 -32.65 2.04 -15.27
C SER A 55 -31.34 1.95 -16.08
N PRO A 56 -31.40 1.96 -17.42
CA PRO A 56 -30.19 1.98 -18.27
C PRO A 56 -29.31 3.21 -18.05
N GLN A 57 -29.91 4.40 -17.83
CA GLN A 57 -29.17 5.61 -17.49
C GLN A 57 -28.47 5.47 -16.12
N HIS A 58 -29.19 4.96 -15.12
CA HIS A 58 -28.62 4.74 -13.79
C HIS A 58 -27.50 3.68 -13.83
N LEU A 59 -27.67 2.60 -14.60
CA LEU A 59 -26.61 1.62 -14.86
C LEU A 59 -25.36 2.28 -15.45
N TRP A 60 -25.54 3.17 -16.44
CA TRP A 60 -24.42 3.87 -17.07
C TRP A 60 -23.70 4.82 -16.12
N GLU A 61 -24.43 5.55 -15.28
CA GLU A 61 -23.87 6.39 -14.22
C GLU A 61 -23.06 5.56 -13.21
N LEU A 62 -23.60 4.43 -12.76
CA LEU A 62 -22.93 3.50 -11.84
C LEU A 62 -21.69 2.86 -12.45
N LEU A 63 -21.73 2.51 -13.74
CA LEU A 63 -20.56 2.01 -14.47
C LEU A 63 -19.47 3.07 -14.57
N GLN A 64 -19.84 4.32 -14.88
CA GLN A 64 -18.88 5.43 -14.94
C GLN A 64 -18.29 5.74 -13.56
N GLU A 65 -19.11 5.71 -12.51
CA GLU A 65 -18.65 5.87 -11.13
C GLU A 65 -17.71 4.74 -10.72
N GLY A 66 -18.11 3.49 -10.96
CA GLY A 66 -17.31 2.29 -10.71
C GLY A 66 -15.97 2.35 -11.46
N TRP A 67 -15.99 2.75 -12.73
CA TRP A 67 -14.77 2.90 -13.52
C TRP A 67 -13.86 4.03 -13.02
N LYS A 68 -14.42 5.19 -12.68
CA LYS A 68 -13.67 6.34 -12.12
C LYS A 68 -13.07 6.04 -10.75
N SER A 69 -13.66 5.10 -10.02
CA SER A 69 -13.21 4.71 -8.68
C SER A 69 -12.02 3.72 -8.68
N ILE A 70 -11.63 3.19 -9.84
CA ILE A 70 -10.42 2.38 -10.00
C ILE A 70 -9.19 3.30 -9.87
N PRO A 71 -8.11 2.90 -9.15
CA PRO A 71 -6.94 3.77 -8.94
C PRO A 71 -6.40 4.33 -10.26
N ALA A 72 -6.19 5.64 -10.33
CA ALA A 72 -5.95 6.34 -11.59
C ALA A 72 -4.55 6.12 -12.21
N TRP A 73 -3.54 5.76 -11.41
CA TRP A 73 -2.18 5.63 -11.92
C TRP A 73 -1.89 4.22 -12.48
N ARG A 74 -1.28 4.17 -13.66
CA ARG A 74 -0.76 2.95 -14.30
C ARG A 74 0.56 3.27 -14.95
N TRP A 75 1.55 2.44 -14.72
CA TRP A 75 2.81 2.51 -15.46
C TRP A 75 2.58 2.14 -16.93
N ARG A 76 3.39 2.75 -17.81
CA ARG A 76 3.43 2.44 -19.24
C ARG A 76 4.90 2.42 -19.68
N ALA A 77 5.30 1.36 -20.37
CA ALA A 77 6.66 1.25 -20.94
C ALA A 77 7.00 2.40 -21.88
N GLN A 78 5.99 2.94 -22.58
CA GLN A 78 6.14 4.08 -23.47
C GLN A 78 5.62 5.34 -22.78
N GLY A 79 6.52 6.30 -22.57
CA GLY A 79 6.21 7.62 -22.01
C GLY A 79 6.98 7.93 -20.73
N GLY A 80 7.23 9.22 -20.47
CA GLY A 80 7.83 9.66 -19.22
C GLY A 80 6.88 9.43 -18.04
N GLN A 81 7.45 9.03 -16.90
CA GLN A 81 6.70 8.84 -15.67
C GLN A 81 6.75 10.11 -14.80
N PRO A 82 5.78 10.33 -13.89
CA PRO A 82 5.84 11.46 -12.96
C PRO A 82 7.10 11.40 -12.09
N GLU A 83 7.66 12.55 -11.71
CA GLU A 83 8.83 12.61 -10.82
C GLU A 83 8.60 11.85 -9.50
N LYS A 84 7.37 11.92 -8.96
CA LYS A 84 6.98 11.16 -7.75
C LYS A 84 7.17 9.66 -7.91
N TYR A 85 6.94 9.11 -9.10
CA TYR A 85 7.15 7.69 -9.36
C TYR A 85 8.63 7.34 -9.27
N HIS A 86 9.51 8.10 -9.93
CA HIS A 86 10.95 7.87 -9.87
C HIS A 86 11.48 8.01 -8.44
N ARG A 87 10.95 8.96 -7.67
CA ARG A 87 11.30 9.13 -6.25
C ARG A 87 10.87 7.93 -5.41
N ILE A 88 9.67 7.37 -5.64
CA ILE A 88 9.23 6.13 -4.97
C ILE A 88 10.17 4.97 -5.36
N LEU A 89 10.45 4.79 -6.64
CA LEU A 89 11.35 3.73 -7.12
C LEU A 89 12.74 3.86 -6.48
N HIS A 90 13.26 5.09 -6.39
CA HIS A 90 14.55 5.38 -5.78
C HIS A 90 14.62 4.90 -4.31
N CYS A 91 13.51 4.94 -3.56
CA CYS A 91 13.47 4.44 -2.19
C CYS A 91 13.79 2.93 -2.07
N PHE A 92 13.65 2.15 -3.16
CA PHE A 92 13.81 0.70 -3.18
C PHE A 92 15.03 0.21 -3.99
N LEU A 93 15.86 1.11 -4.53
CA LEU A 93 17.09 0.70 -5.20
C LEU A 93 18.02 -0.01 -4.22
N ASP A 94 18.86 -0.92 -4.73
CA ASP A 94 19.83 -1.70 -3.96
C ASP A 94 21.04 -0.86 -3.53
N ARG A 95 20.79 0.22 -2.79
CA ARG A 95 21.81 1.17 -2.34
C ARG A 95 21.60 1.56 -0.88
N LYS A 96 22.68 1.90 -0.18
CA LYS A 96 22.62 2.28 1.24
C LYS A 96 21.90 3.62 1.47
N ASP A 97 21.87 4.52 0.49
CA ASP A 97 21.19 5.82 0.55
C ASP A 97 19.67 5.74 0.30
N SER A 98 19.18 4.60 -0.17
CA SER A 98 17.75 4.34 -0.39
C SER A 98 17.08 3.79 0.88
N CYS A 99 16.01 4.45 1.34
CA CYS A 99 15.42 4.21 2.67
C CYS A 99 14.78 2.83 2.89
N TYR A 100 14.34 2.15 1.82
CA TYR A 100 13.76 0.81 1.86
C TYR A 100 14.57 -0.18 1.02
N SER A 101 15.88 0.06 0.85
CA SER A 101 16.76 -0.86 0.15
C SER A 101 16.97 -2.16 0.91
N ILE A 102 17.41 -3.20 0.20
CA ILE A 102 17.79 -4.48 0.82
C ILE A 102 18.87 -4.30 1.91
N HIS A 103 19.77 -3.32 1.75
CA HIS A 103 20.79 -2.97 2.74
C HIS A 103 20.16 -2.48 4.03
N GLN A 104 19.25 -1.50 3.93
CA GLN A 104 18.58 -0.90 5.10
C GLN A 104 17.64 -1.91 5.76
N MET A 105 16.92 -2.72 4.99
CA MET A 105 16.06 -3.79 5.52
C MET A 105 16.85 -4.86 6.27
N ALA A 106 17.96 -5.33 5.69
CA ALA A 106 18.81 -6.34 6.33
C ALA A 106 19.46 -5.81 7.60
N GLN A 107 20.01 -4.58 7.55
CA GLN A 107 20.65 -3.94 8.71
C GLN A 107 19.65 -3.69 9.84
N MET A 108 18.45 -3.20 9.52
CA MET A 108 17.40 -2.94 10.50
C MET A 108 16.90 -4.24 11.15
N GLY A 109 16.88 -5.35 10.42
CA GLY A 109 16.50 -6.65 10.97
C GLY A 109 17.48 -7.23 11.99
N VAL A 110 18.74 -6.76 12.02
CA VAL A 110 19.66 -7.08 13.13
C VAL A 110 19.08 -6.62 14.47
N GLY A 111 18.42 -5.46 14.48
CA GLY A 111 17.68 -4.95 15.66
C GLY A 111 16.41 -5.74 16.01
N GLU A 112 15.96 -6.64 15.13
CA GLU A 112 14.89 -7.62 15.37
C GLU A 112 15.44 -9.01 15.72
N GLY A 113 16.75 -9.14 15.97
CA GLY A 113 17.42 -10.40 16.25
C GLY A 113 17.59 -11.30 15.01
N LYS A 114 17.68 -10.71 13.82
CA LYS A 114 17.96 -11.42 12.56
C LYS A 114 19.30 -10.99 11.97
N SER A 115 20.20 -11.95 11.81
CA SER A 115 21.48 -11.75 11.15
C SER A 115 21.28 -11.45 9.66
N VAL A 116 22.22 -10.73 9.06
CA VAL A 116 22.21 -10.47 7.61
C VAL A 116 22.27 -11.81 6.87
N GLY A 117 21.37 -11.99 5.91
CA GLY A 117 21.21 -13.24 5.15
C GLY A 117 20.16 -14.21 5.72
N GLU A 118 19.64 -13.98 6.93
CA GLU A 118 18.54 -14.78 7.46
C GLU A 118 17.20 -14.42 6.82
N TRP A 119 16.34 -15.44 6.63
CA TRP A 119 14.99 -15.25 6.11
C TRP A 119 14.05 -14.60 7.15
N TYR A 120 13.18 -13.69 6.69
CA TYR A 120 12.21 -12.98 7.53
C TYR A 120 10.81 -13.55 7.36
N GLY A 121 10.14 -13.78 8.49
CA GLY A 121 8.69 -14.00 8.50
C GLY A 121 7.90 -12.71 8.27
N PRO A 122 6.60 -12.81 7.96
CA PRO A 122 5.76 -11.64 7.68
C PRO A 122 5.74 -10.59 8.81
N ASN A 123 5.74 -11.02 10.08
CA ASN A 123 5.81 -10.09 11.21
C ASN A 123 7.15 -9.34 11.26
N THR A 124 8.28 -10.05 11.11
CA THR A 124 9.61 -9.44 11.20
C THR A 124 9.78 -8.34 10.14
N VAL A 125 9.42 -8.60 8.89
CA VAL A 125 9.52 -7.58 7.84
C VAL A 125 8.58 -6.40 8.09
N ALA A 126 7.39 -6.63 8.67
CA ALA A 126 6.48 -5.55 9.05
C ALA A 126 7.08 -4.63 10.14
N GLN A 127 7.75 -5.20 11.15
CA GLN A 127 8.43 -4.40 12.18
C GLN A 127 9.63 -3.63 11.61
N VAL A 128 10.40 -4.25 10.70
CA VAL A 128 11.49 -3.57 9.99
C VAL A 128 10.97 -2.38 9.18
N LEU A 129 9.90 -2.57 8.39
CA LEU A 129 9.28 -1.49 7.61
C LEU A 129 8.74 -0.37 8.51
N LYS A 130 8.15 -0.73 9.65
CA LYS A 130 7.69 0.24 10.67
C LYS A 130 8.82 1.11 11.18
N LYS A 131 10.00 0.55 11.44
CA LYS A 131 11.18 1.30 11.88
C LYS A 131 11.78 2.16 10.76
N LEU A 132 11.92 1.61 9.55
CA LEU A 132 12.46 2.34 8.40
C LEU A 132 11.59 3.54 8.00
N ALA A 133 10.26 3.40 8.06
CA ALA A 133 9.32 4.48 7.75
C ALA A 133 9.46 5.70 8.68
N LEU A 134 10.07 5.55 9.86
CA LEU A 134 10.39 6.67 10.73
C LEU A 134 11.40 7.63 10.10
N PHE A 135 12.30 7.16 9.23
CA PHE A 135 13.32 7.96 8.57
C PHE A 135 12.86 8.55 7.24
N ASP A 136 11.66 8.18 6.76
CA ASP A 136 11.07 8.70 5.53
C ASP A 136 10.17 9.92 5.79
N ASP A 137 10.81 11.09 5.88
CA ASP A 137 10.12 12.36 6.10
C ASP A 137 9.25 12.78 4.91
N TRP A 138 9.51 12.25 3.70
CA TRP A 138 8.78 12.63 2.50
C TRP A 138 7.38 12.02 2.48
N ASN A 139 7.28 10.71 2.72
CA ASN A 139 5.99 10.03 2.79
C ASN A 139 5.31 10.22 4.16
N SER A 140 6.10 10.35 5.23
CA SER A 140 5.62 10.56 6.61
C SER A 140 4.57 9.54 7.06
N LEU A 141 4.68 8.30 6.59
CA LEU A 141 3.70 7.24 6.83
C LEU A 141 3.60 6.88 8.31
N ALA A 142 2.39 6.70 8.80
CA ALA A 142 2.15 5.99 10.05
C ALA A 142 2.08 4.49 9.72
N VAL A 143 3.06 3.70 10.16
CA VAL A 143 3.01 2.23 10.03
C VAL A 143 2.52 1.62 11.33
N TYR A 144 1.37 0.96 11.30
CA TYR A 144 0.80 0.25 12.45
C TYR A 144 0.85 -1.25 12.18
N VAL A 145 1.49 -2.00 13.08
CA VAL A 145 1.54 -3.46 13.03
C VAL A 145 0.72 -4.00 14.20
N SER A 146 -0.37 -4.71 13.91
CA SER A 146 -1.26 -5.23 14.94
C SER A 146 -0.59 -6.34 15.75
N MET A 147 -0.96 -6.45 17.02
CA MET A 147 -0.53 -7.51 17.93
C MET A 147 -1.72 -8.41 18.28
N ASP A 148 -1.46 -9.69 18.54
CA ASP A 148 -2.45 -10.67 19.02
C ASP A 148 -3.75 -10.71 18.19
N ASN A 149 -3.62 -10.63 16.86
CA ASN A 149 -4.72 -10.59 15.91
C ASN A 149 -5.77 -9.51 16.25
N THR A 150 -5.38 -8.41 16.88
CA THR A 150 -6.30 -7.36 17.35
C THR A 150 -5.86 -5.99 16.85
N VAL A 151 -6.77 -5.30 16.17
CA VAL A 151 -6.60 -3.94 15.69
C VAL A 151 -7.33 -2.99 16.62
N VAL A 152 -6.61 -2.02 17.18
CA VAL A 152 -7.13 -1.05 18.14
C VAL A 152 -7.33 0.30 17.45
N ILE A 153 -8.60 0.75 17.37
CA ILE A 153 -8.98 1.98 16.66
C ILE A 153 -8.35 3.21 17.33
N GLU A 154 -8.46 3.32 18.66
CA GLU A 154 -7.92 4.50 19.37
C GLU A 154 -6.40 4.66 19.20
N ASP A 155 -5.65 3.55 19.19
CA ASP A 155 -4.19 3.56 19.03
C ASP A 155 -3.80 4.05 17.64
N ILE A 156 -4.49 3.57 16.61
CA ILE A 156 -4.29 4.01 15.24
C ILE A 156 -4.62 5.50 15.09
N LYS A 157 -5.78 5.95 15.60
CA LYS A 157 -6.16 7.37 15.53
C LYS A 157 -5.15 8.24 16.29
N LYS A 158 -4.67 7.79 17.45
CA LYS A 158 -3.64 8.47 18.22
C LYS A 158 -2.33 8.57 17.44
N GLN A 159 -1.86 7.50 16.79
CA GLN A 159 -0.63 7.50 16.01
C GLN A 159 -0.73 8.38 14.75
N CYS A 160 -1.86 8.34 14.04
CA CYS A 160 -2.01 9.05 12.77
C CYS A 160 -2.28 10.55 12.96
N ARG A 161 -2.92 10.96 14.07
CA ARG A 161 -3.18 12.37 14.42
C ARG A 161 -1.99 13.10 15.05
N GLN A 162 -0.86 12.44 15.26
CA GLN A 162 0.33 13.11 15.77
C GLN A 162 0.85 14.13 14.76
N ALA A 163 0.76 15.41 15.13
CA ALA A 163 1.35 16.51 14.37
C ALA A 163 2.84 16.21 14.12
N SER A 164 3.21 16.10 12.85
CA SER A 164 4.60 15.99 12.43
C SER A 164 5.41 17.11 13.11
N SER A 165 6.41 16.75 13.91
CA SER A 165 7.29 17.71 14.60
C SER A 165 7.95 18.70 13.62
N ALA A 166 7.99 18.38 12.32
CA ALA A 166 8.41 19.26 11.23
C ALA A 166 7.58 20.56 11.07
N SER A 167 6.34 20.61 11.55
CA SER A 167 5.48 21.81 11.48
C SER A 167 5.88 22.91 12.46
N ARG A 168 6.54 22.56 13.59
CA ARG A 168 6.87 23.54 14.65
C ARG A 168 8.16 24.33 14.41
N LEU A 169 8.96 23.96 13.40
CA LEU A 169 10.25 24.58 13.09
C LEU A 169 10.23 25.45 11.82
N ARG A 170 9.10 26.08 11.50
CA ARG A 170 9.15 27.31 10.68
C ARG A 170 9.25 28.50 11.64
N PRO A 171 10.44 29.00 12.00
CA PRO A 171 10.51 30.34 12.55
C PRO A 171 9.92 31.27 11.49
N ARG A 172 8.86 32.01 11.85
CA ARG A 172 8.50 33.22 11.12
C ARG A 172 9.78 34.07 11.06
N PRO A 173 10.25 34.52 9.90
CA PRO A 173 11.27 35.56 9.88
C PRO A 173 10.59 36.83 10.41
N CYS A 174 10.76 37.04 11.71
CA CYS A 174 10.61 38.35 12.31
C CYS A 174 11.77 39.21 11.78
N GLY A 175 11.43 40.28 11.06
CA GLY A 175 12.35 41.38 10.76
C GLY A 175 13.13 41.24 9.45
N TRP A 176 12.44 41.46 8.32
CA TRP A 176 13.06 42.17 7.19
C TRP A 176 12.09 43.27 6.76
N GLN A 177 12.48 44.50 7.10
CA GLN A 177 11.82 45.72 6.64
C GLN A 177 12.12 45.88 5.14
N GLU A 178 11.08 45.90 4.33
CA GLU A 178 11.15 46.40 2.95
C GLU A 178 11.53 47.90 2.99
N PRO A 179 12.48 48.38 2.17
CA PRO A 179 12.80 49.80 2.13
C PRO A 179 11.69 50.55 1.41
N PHE A 180 10.90 51.31 2.17
CA PHE A 180 9.99 52.31 1.62
C PHE A 180 10.80 53.42 0.92
N THR A 181 10.57 53.58 -0.38
CA THR A 181 10.94 54.79 -1.12
C THR A 181 9.98 55.91 -0.75
N SER A 182 10.55 56.98 -0.22
CA SER A 182 9.90 58.22 0.18
C SER A 182 9.41 59.03 -1.03
N ARG A 183 8.16 59.50 -0.99
CA ARG A 183 7.77 60.80 -1.53
C ARG A 183 6.53 61.34 -0.79
N GLU A 184 6.70 62.55 -0.30
CA GLU A 184 5.83 63.33 0.58
C GLU A 184 4.59 63.88 -0.16
N THR A 185 3.47 64.07 0.54
CA THR A 185 2.92 65.40 0.92
C THR A 185 1.61 65.27 1.73
N PRO A 186 1.22 66.30 2.52
CA PRO A 186 0.34 66.15 3.68
C PRO A 186 -1.09 66.70 3.48
N GLU A 187 -1.90 66.47 4.51
CA GLU A 187 -3.19 67.12 4.85
C GLU A 187 -4.48 66.45 4.35
N GLN A 188 -5.22 65.82 5.27
CA GLN A 188 -6.46 66.37 5.82
C GLN A 188 -7.14 65.37 6.76
N ALA A 189 -7.34 65.81 8.01
CA ALA A 189 -8.14 65.13 9.01
C ALA A 189 -9.62 65.22 8.65
N CYS A 190 -10.37 64.13 8.81
CA CYS A 190 -11.79 64.13 9.19
C CYS A 190 -12.18 62.78 9.79
N SER A 191 -12.69 62.85 11.01
CA SER A 191 -13.37 61.83 11.80
C SER A 191 -14.63 61.30 11.10
N HIS A 192 -14.78 59.97 11.01
CA HIS A 192 -16.10 59.34 11.04
C HIS A 192 -16.01 57.98 11.73
N THR A 193 -16.65 57.94 12.90
CA THR A 193 -17.17 56.73 13.54
C THR A 193 -18.21 56.12 12.62
N ASP A 194 -18.10 54.83 12.30
CA ASP A 194 -19.28 53.99 12.13
C ASP A 194 -18.93 52.51 12.26
N GLY A 195 -19.73 51.83 13.10
CA GLY A 195 -19.55 50.43 13.43
C GLY A 195 -19.99 49.52 12.29
N HIS A 196 -19.08 48.66 11.87
CA HIS A 196 -19.43 47.45 11.13
C HIS A 196 -18.79 46.22 11.79
N ARG A 197 -19.62 45.59 12.64
CA ARG A 197 -19.84 44.15 12.77
C ARG A 197 -18.72 43.28 12.20
N ALA A 198 -17.95 42.66 13.10
CA ALA A 198 -17.04 41.58 12.78
C ALA A 198 -17.81 40.44 12.09
N THR A 199 -17.73 40.40 10.76
CA THR A 199 -18.11 39.24 9.97
C THR A 199 -16.98 38.23 10.15
N THR A 200 -17.14 37.35 11.14
CA THR A 200 -16.37 36.11 11.23
C THR A 200 -16.50 35.39 9.90
N CYS A 201 -15.42 35.31 9.13
CA CYS A 201 -15.35 34.41 7.98
C CYS A 201 -15.36 32.97 8.50
N PRO A 202 -16.42 32.18 8.29
CA PRO A 202 -16.39 30.76 8.56
C PRO A 202 -15.90 30.10 7.27
N HIS A 203 -14.65 29.69 7.19
CA HIS A 203 -14.14 28.61 6.30
C HIS A 203 -12.60 28.62 6.31
N SER A 204 -12.00 28.28 7.46
CA SER A 204 -10.74 27.55 7.43
C SER A 204 -11.12 26.08 7.50
N GLN A 205 -11.21 25.42 6.34
CA GLN A 205 -11.27 23.96 6.31
C GLN A 205 -10.08 23.44 7.10
N SER A 206 -10.33 22.75 8.21
CA SER A 206 -9.29 22.09 8.99
C SER A 206 -8.60 21.10 8.06
N HIS A 207 -7.37 21.38 7.66
CA HIS A 207 -6.52 20.33 7.11
C HIS A 207 -6.48 19.21 8.14
N SER A 208 -6.98 18.03 7.79
CA SER A 208 -6.97 16.90 8.71
C SER A 208 -5.51 16.57 9.04
N ASP A 209 -5.17 16.59 10.33
CA ASP A 209 -3.84 16.28 10.86
C ASP A 209 -3.51 14.78 10.75
N TRP A 210 -3.97 14.10 9.68
CA TRP A 210 -3.85 12.65 9.50
C TRP A 210 -2.62 12.30 8.67
N ARG A 211 -1.71 11.52 9.27
CA ARG A 211 -0.63 10.83 8.55
C ARG A 211 -1.17 9.60 7.81
N PRO A 212 -0.90 9.42 6.52
CA PRO A 212 -1.32 8.23 5.78
C PRO A 212 -0.87 6.95 6.48
N LEU A 213 -1.82 6.03 6.68
CA LEU A 213 -1.65 4.82 7.46
C LEU A 213 -1.31 3.65 6.55
N LEU A 214 -0.24 2.93 6.85
CA LEU A 214 -0.01 1.56 6.43
C LEU A 214 -0.30 0.63 7.61
N LEU A 215 -1.44 -0.05 7.57
CA LEU A 215 -1.86 -1.04 8.54
C LEU A 215 -1.41 -2.43 8.08
N VAL A 216 -0.62 -3.11 8.91
CA VAL A 216 -0.16 -4.48 8.68
C VAL A 216 -0.69 -5.38 9.80
N ILE A 217 -1.32 -6.49 9.41
CA ILE A 217 -1.93 -7.45 10.34
C ILE A 217 -1.26 -8.82 10.13
N PRO A 218 -0.19 -9.13 10.89
CA PRO A 218 0.40 -10.46 10.90
C PRO A 218 -0.58 -11.48 11.48
N LEU A 219 -0.77 -12.61 10.80
CA LEU A 219 -1.72 -13.65 11.18
C LEU A 219 -1.12 -15.04 11.02
N ARG A 220 -1.61 -15.97 11.86
CA ARG A 220 -1.41 -17.41 11.69
C ARG A 220 -2.76 -18.10 11.48
N MET A 221 -3.10 -18.39 10.23
CA MET A 221 -4.42 -18.93 9.83
C MET A 221 -4.53 -20.46 9.90
N GLY A 222 -3.60 -21.14 10.57
CA GLY A 222 -3.58 -22.59 10.72
C GLY A 222 -2.24 -23.14 11.21
N ILE A 223 -2.16 -24.46 11.42
CA ILE A 223 -0.93 -25.12 11.90
C ILE A 223 0.00 -25.41 10.73
N ASN A 224 -0.41 -26.25 9.78
CA ASN A 224 0.41 -26.61 8.61
C ASN A 224 -0.15 -26.07 7.29
N HIS A 225 -1.46 -25.87 7.25
CA HIS A 225 -2.22 -25.38 6.10
C HIS A 225 -3.22 -24.35 6.59
N ILE A 226 -3.64 -23.44 5.71
CA ILE A 226 -4.74 -22.52 5.99
C ILE A 226 -6.00 -23.31 6.37
N ASN A 227 -6.66 -22.92 7.46
CA ASN A 227 -7.95 -23.48 7.80
C ASN A 227 -9.01 -22.94 6.79
N PRO A 228 -9.77 -23.81 6.09
CA PRO A 228 -10.73 -23.39 5.08
C PRO A 228 -11.76 -22.35 5.55
N VAL A 229 -12.06 -22.29 6.85
CA VAL A 229 -12.97 -21.29 7.43
C VAL A 229 -12.54 -19.85 7.17
N TYR A 230 -11.23 -19.60 6.99
CA TYR A 230 -10.67 -18.27 6.76
C TYR A 230 -10.59 -17.88 5.28
N ILE A 231 -10.74 -18.83 4.35
CA ILE A 231 -10.54 -18.58 2.90
C ILE A 231 -11.45 -17.46 2.40
N GLN A 232 -12.73 -17.50 2.76
CA GLN A 232 -13.65 -16.48 2.29
C GLN A 232 -13.39 -15.12 2.95
N ALA A 233 -12.97 -15.09 4.21
CA ALA A 233 -12.61 -13.84 4.89
C ALA A 233 -11.35 -13.21 4.25
N LEU A 234 -10.36 -14.02 3.90
CA LEU A 234 -9.18 -13.61 3.14
C LEU A 234 -9.57 -13.01 1.77
N LYS A 235 -10.51 -13.63 1.06
CA LYS A 235 -11.04 -13.10 -0.21
C LYS A 235 -11.69 -11.73 -0.02
N GLU A 236 -12.46 -11.52 1.04
CA GLU A 236 -13.06 -10.20 1.31
C GLU A 236 -12.00 -9.12 1.58
N CYS A 237 -10.88 -9.45 2.26
CA CYS A 237 -9.77 -8.51 2.44
C CYS A 237 -9.21 -7.99 1.11
N PHE A 238 -9.08 -8.85 0.09
CA PHE A 238 -8.61 -8.43 -1.24
C PHE A 238 -9.57 -7.47 -1.96
N LYS A 239 -10.86 -7.50 -1.64
CA LYS A 239 -11.88 -6.64 -2.29
C LYS A 239 -11.99 -5.25 -1.67
N MET A 240 -11.39 -5.02 -0.51
CA MET A 240 -11.42 -3.72 0.14
C MET A 240 -10.63 -2.69 -0.69
N PRO A 241 -11.15 -1.47 -0.91
CA PRO A 241 -10.42 -0.42 -1.64
C PRO A 241 -9.05 -0.09 -1.05
N GLN A 242 -8.89 -0.27 0.26
CA GLN A 242 -7.67 -0.03 1.03
C GLN A 242 -6.67 -1.19 0.90
N SER A 243 -7.02 -2.32 0.28
CA SER A 243 -6.17 -3.51 0.22
C SER A 243 -4.82 -3.22 -0.43
N CYS A 244 -3.75 -3.53 0.28
CA CYS A 244 -2.38 -3.62 -0.25
C CYS A 244 -1.97 -5.09 -0.43
N GLY A 245 -2.91 -6.02 -0.51
CA GLY A 245 -2.61 -7.44 -0.67
C GLY A 245 -2.07 -8.10 0.60
N VAL A 246 -1.34 -9.20 0.42
CA VAL A 246 -0.91 -10.09 1.50
C VAL A 246 0.54 -10.52 1.27
N LEU A 247 1.35 -10.46 2.32
CA LEU A 247 2.69 -11.05 2.37
C LEU A 247 2.58 -12.45 2.98
N GLY A 248 3.26 -13.43 2.40
CA GLY A 248 3.27 -14.78 2.97
C GLY A 248 4.16 -15.73 2.20
N GLY A 249 4.15 -17.00 2.62
CA GLY A 249 4.94 -18.05 2.01
C GLY A 249 5.83 -18.78 3.01
N LYS A 250 6.52 -19.81 2.51
CA LYS A 250 7.41 -20.64 3.32
C LYS A 250 8.79 -19.99 3.42
N PRO A 251 9.66 -20.43 4.36
CA PRO A 251 11.07 -20.05 4.33
C PRO A 251 11.67 -20.22 2.93
N ASN A 252 12.28 -19.14 2.42
CA ASN A 252 12.89 -19.04 1.09
C ASN A 252 11.92 -19.20 -0.11
N LEU A 253 10.61 -19.16 0.15
CA LEU A 253 9.53 -19.23 -0.86
C LEU A 253 8.43 -18.23 -0.50
N ALA A 254 8.80 -16.94 -0.46
CA ALA A 254 7.90 -15.84 -0.12
C ALA A 254 7.28 -15.21 -1.38
N TYR A 255 6.01 -14.83 -1.30
CA TYR A 255 5.26 -14.22 -2.39
C TYR A 255 4.52 -12.98 -1.91
N TYR A 256 4.26 -12.06 -2.85
CA TYR A 256 3.36 -10.93 -2.62
C TYR A 256 2.04 -11.17 -3.36
N PHE A 257 1.00 -11.52 -2.62
CA PHE A 257 -0.33 -11.80 -3.15
C PHE A 257 -1.09 -10.50 -3.36
N ILE A 258 -1.57 -10.27 -4.57
CA ILE A 258 -2.21 -9.00 -4.99
C ILE A 258 -3.71 -9.15 -5.27
N GLY A 259 -4.23 -10.38 -5.28
CA GLY A 259 -5.63 -10.64 -5.54
C GLY A 259 -5.94 -12.13 -5.66
N PHE A 260 -7.11 -12.44 -6.19
CA PHE A 260 -7.55 -13.82 -6.41
C PHE A 260 -8.48 -13.92 -7.62
N VAL A 261 -8.59 -15.12 -8.18
CA VAL A 261 -9.59 -15.51 -9.17
C VAL A 261 -10.13 -16.90 -8.82
N GLY A 262 -11.44 -16.99 -8.58
CA GLY A 262 -12.05 -18.24 -8.10
C GLY A 262 -11.42 -18.73 -6.79
N GLU A 263 -10.75 -19.87 -6.83
CA GLU A 263 -10.04 -20.50 -5.70
C GLU A 263 -8.50 -20.37 -5.79
N GLU A 264 -8.01 -19.50 -6.66
CA GLU A 264 -6.58 -19.26 -6.87
C GLU A 264 -6.19 -17.84 -6.44
N LEU A 265 -5.08 -17.71 -5.73
CA LEU A 265 -4.43 -16.42 -5.47
C LEU A 265 -3.58 -16.02 -6.66
N ILE A 266 -3.51 -14.72 -6.90
CA ILE A 266 -2.64 -14.09 -7.89
C ILE A 266 -1.50 -13.40 -7.14
N TYR A 267 -0.25 -13.62 -7.56
CA TYR A 267 0.91 -13.10 -6.84
C TYR A 267 2.07 -12.67 -7.74
N LEU A 268 2.93 -11.83 -7.16
CA LEU A 268 4.25 -11.48 -7.65
C LEU A 268 5.29 -12.33 -6.94
N ASP A 269 6.27 -12.79 -7.71
CA ASP A 269 7.26 -13.79 -7.31
C ASP A 269 8.67 -13.17 -7.38
N PRO A 270 9.36 -13.00 -6.24
CA PRO A 270 10.68 -12.37 -6.20
C PRO A 270 11.83 -13.34 -6.53
N HIS A 271 11.59 -14.64 -6.78
CA HIS A 271 12.65 -15.64 -6.96
C HIS A 271 13.23 -15.63 -8.38
N THR A 272 13.69 -14.47 -8.83
CA THR A 272 14.45 -14.29 -10.07
C THR A 272 15.53 -13.25 -9.80
N THR A 273 16.79 -13.68 -9.83
CA THR A 273 17.93 -12.80 -9.66
C THR A 273 18.10 -11.93 -10.89
N GLN A 274 18.17 -10.61 -10.69
CA GLN A 274 18.42 -9.62 -11.74
C GLN A 274 19.66 -8.80 -11.35
N SER A 275 20.33 -8.19 -12.34
CA SER A 275 21.42 -7.25 -12.06
C SER A 275 20.87 -5.99 -11.38
N ALA A 276 21.62 -5.46 -10.41
CA ALA A 276 21.28 -4.19 -9.78
C ALA A 276 21.28 -3.05 -10.82
N VAL A 277 20.30 -2.16 -10.73
CA VAL A 277 20.20 -1.01 -11.64
C VAL A 277 21.03 0.15 -11.07
N GLU A 278 21.99 0.63 -11.88
CA GLU A 278 22.83 1.77 -11.57
C GLU A 278 22.02 3.08 -11.62
N ALA A 279 22.16 3.94 -10.61
CA ALA A 279 21.47 5.23 -10.51
C ALA A 279 22.16 6.33 -11.36
N GLY A 280 22.30 6.08 -12.66
CA GLY A 280 22.82 7.06 -13.63
C GLY A 280 21.85 8.22 -13.90
N SER A 281 21.95 8.85 -15.08
CA SER A 281 21.08 9.96 -15.51
C SER A 281 19.59 9.60 -15.68
N GLY A 282 19.24 8.34 -15.48
CA GLY A 282 17.88 7.82 -15.35
C GLY A 282 17.93 6.35 -14.90
N VAL A 283 16.99 5.96 -14.04
CA VAL A 283 16.82 4.55 -13.64
C VAL A 283 16.05 3.83 -14.74
N ASP A 284 16.65 2.81 -15.35
CA ASP A 284 15.89 1.88 -16.21
C ASP A 284 14.95 1.07 -15.31
N ASP A 285 13.65 1.34 -15.44
CA ASP A 285 12.63 0.83 -14.54
C ASP A 285 11.98 -0.47 -15.02
N GLN A 286 12.33 -0.97 -16.21
CA GLN A 286 11.69 -2.13 -16.83
C GLN A 286 11.77 -3.39 -15.97
N SER A 287 12.90 -3.60 -15.27
CA SER A 287 13.13 -4.76 -14.40
C SER A 287 12.24 -4.76 -13.14
N TYR A 288 11.66 -3.61 -12.77
CA TYR A 288 10.77 -3.44 -11.63
C TYR A 288 9.29 -3.65 -11.98
N HIS A 289 8.97 -3.93 -13.26
CA HIS A 289 7.61 -4.26 -13.72
C HIS A 289 7.55 -5.70 -14.23
N CYS A 290 6.72 -6.54 -13.61
CA CYS A 290 6.50 -7.89 -14.09
C CYS A 290 5.61 -7.87 -15.35
N LEU A 291 6.22 -7.96 -16.53
CA LEU A 291 5.52 -7.97 -17.83
C LEU A 291 4.97 -9.36 -18.20
N ARG A 292 5.25 -10.39 -17.40
CA ARG A 292 4.77 -11.75 -17.63
C ARG A 292 3.35 -11.91 -17.07
N SER A 293 2.65 -12.93 -17.54
CA SER A 293 1.34 -13.30 -17.01
C SER A 293 1.43 -13.52 -15.49
N PRO A 294 0.50 -12.95 -14.70
CA PRO A 294 0.50 -13.10 -13.25
C PRO A 294 0.50 -14.57 -12.82
N ARG A 295 1.32 -14.91 -11.83
CA ARG A 295 1.40 -16.29 -11.31
C ARG A 295 0.18 -16.58 -10.44
N ARG A 296 -0.22 -17.86 -10.42
CA ARG A 296 -1.38 -18.35 -9.69
C ARG A 296 -1.06 -19.56 -8.83
N MET A 297 -1.74 -19.68 -7.71
CA MET A 297 -1.72 -20.89 -6.87
C MET A 297 -3.04 -21.06 -6.13
N LYS A 298 -3.44 -22.30 -5.84
CA LYS A 298 -4.64 -22.58 -5.04
C LYS A 298 -4.50 -21.95 -3.66
N ILE A 299 -5.58 -21.34 -3.15
CA ILE A 299 -5.60 -20.73 -1.81
C ILE A 299 -5.24 -21.77 -0.73
N THR A 300 -5.66 -23.02 -0.90
CA THR A 300 -5.35 -24.13 0.03
C THR A 300 -3.85 -24.43 0.16
N ASN A 301 -3.03 -23.99 -0.80
CA ASN A 301 -1.58 -24.19 -0.79
C ASN A 301 -0.84 -23.04 -0.11
N LEU A 302 -1.54 -21.97 0.29
CA LEU A 302 -0.97 -20.84 1.01
C LEU A 302 -0.42 -21.30 2.37
N ASP A 303 0.80 -20.85 2.70
CA ASP A 303 1.35 -21.05 4.05
C ASP A 303 0.47 -20.30 5.08
N PRO A 304 0.14 -20.90 6.24
CA PRO A 304 -0.73 -20.25 7.21
C PRO A 304 -0.11 -19.00 7.86
N SER A 305 1.20 -18.75 7.73
CA SER A 305 1.86 -17.51 8.18
C SER A 305 1.73 -16.41 7.12
N VAL A 306 0.97 -15.36 7.43
CA VAL A 306 0.78 -14.23 6.50
C VAL A 306 0.81 -12.88 7.22
N ALA A 307 0.88 -11.79 6.46
CA ALA A 307 0.53 -10.46 6.92
C ALA A 307 -0.39 -9.77 5.91
N LEU A 308 -1.57 -9.35 6.34
CA LEU A 308 -2.48 -8.54 5.54
C LEU A 308 -2.01 -7.08 5.53
N GLY A 309 -2.07 -6.40 4.39
CA GLY A 309 -1.75 -4.97 4.28
C GLY A 309 -2.95 -4.13 3.87
N PHE A 310 -3.15 -2.99 4.53
CA PHE A 310 -4.15 -2.00 4.16
C PHE A 310 -3.57 -0.58 4.21
N PHE A 311 -3.89 0.25 3.22
CA PHE A 311 -3.47 1.64 3.16
C PHE A 311 -4.67 2.59 3.26
N CYS A 312 -4.65 3.44 4.29
CA CYS A 312 -5.69 4.44 4.54
C CYS A 312 -5.06 5.83 4.45
N LYS A 313 -5.28 6.52 3.32
CA LYS A 313 -4.65 7.81 3.04
C LYS A 313 -5.17 8.91 3.97
N SER A 314 -6.44 8.85 4.31
CA SER A 314 -7.15 9.77 5.19
C SER A 314 -7.83 9.04 6.35
N GLU A 315 -8.29 9.79 7.34
CA GLU A 315 -9.10 9.24 8.43
C GLU A 315 -10.41 8.63 7.91
N ASP A 316 -11.06 9.26 6.91
CA ASP A 316 -12.27 8.73 6.28
C ASP A 316 -12.04 7.38 5.61
N ASP A 317 -10.86 7.17 5.00
CA ASP A 317 -10.48 5.87 4.42
C ASP A 317 -10.37 4.79 5.50
N PHE A 318 -9.86 5.15 6.68
CA PHE A 318 -9.71 4.25 7.82
C PHE A 318 -11.07 3.93 8.47
N ASP A 319 -11.93 4.93 8.64
CA ASP A 319 -13.29 4.72 9.14
C ASP A 319 -14.11 3.87 8.15
N SER A 320 -13.94 4.09 6.85
CA SER A 320 -14.50 3.22 5.80
C SER A 320 -14.01 1.77 5.92
N TRP A 321 -12.70 1.58 6.13
CA TRP A 321 -12.12 0.25 6.34
C TRP A 321 -12.70 -0.44 7.59
N CYS A 322 -12.85 0.29 8.71
CA CYS A 322 -13.45 -0.24 9.94
C CYS A 322 -14.87 -0.76 9.70
N ASN A 323 -15.69 0.00 8.97
CA ASN A 323 -17.06 -0.39 8.61
C ASN A 323 -17.07 -1.67 7.74
N LEU A 324 -16.19 -1.77 6.75
CA LEU A 324 -16.07 -2.96 5.90
C LEU A 324 -15.64 -4.19 6.71
N VAL A 325 -14.69 -4.05 7.64
CA VAL A 325 -14.27 -5.14 8.52
C VAL A 325 -15.41 -5.62 9.41
N GLN A 326 -16.18 -4.70 10.01
CA GLN A 326 -17.33 -5.05 10.82
C GLN A 326 -18.37 -5.85 10.00
N GLN A 327 -18.69 -5.37 8.80
CA GLN A 327 -19.69 -6.01 7.94
C GLN A 327 -19.25 -7.36 7.35
N GLU A 328 -18.03 -7.44 6.83
CA GLU A 328 -17.58 -8.60 6.04
C GLU A 328 -16.79 -9.64 6.83
N ILE A 329 -16.08 -9.21 7.87
CA ILE A 329 -15.19 -10.07 8.66
C ILE A 329 -15.83 -10.45 10.00
N GLN A 330 -16.51 -9.52 10.68
CA GLN A 330 -17.02 -9.76 12.03
C GLN A 330 -18.48 -10.20 12.13
N MET A 331 -19.40 -9.62 11.34
CA MET A 331 -20.84 -9.89 11.46
C MET A 331 -21.28 -11.15 10.70
N LYS A 332 -20.61 -11.50 9.60
CA LYS A 332 -20.99 -12.65 8.76
C LYS A 332 -20.43 -14.00 9.22
N ARG A 333 -19.57 -14.04 10.25
CA ARG A 333 -18.81 -15.25 10.60
C ARG A 333 -18.67 -15.48 12.11
N ASN A 334 -18.78 -16.75 12.49
CA ASN A 334 -18.55 -17.22 13.86
C ASN A 334 -17.07 -17.31 14.24
N LEU A 335 -16.16 -17.44 13.25
CA LEU A 335 -14.71 -17.46 13.45
C LEU A 335 -14.09 -16.28 12.69
N ARG A 336 -13.34 -15.44 13.43
CA ARG A 336 -12.73 -14.21 12.92
C ARG A 336 -11.24 -14.43 12.69
N MET A 337 -10.71 -13.87 11.60
CA MET A 337 -9.26 -13.86 11.36
C MET A 337 -8.53 -12.92 12.32
N PHE A 338 -9.16 -11.79 12.65
CA PHE A 338 -8.68 -10.78 13.58
C PHE A 338 -9.87 -10.02 14.18
N GLU A 339 -9.62 -9.34 15.29
CA GLU A 339 -10.59 -8.50 15.98
C GLU A 339 -10.31 -7.02 15.71
N LEU A 340 -11.37 -6.22 15.72
CA LEU A 340 -11.32 -4.76 15.65
C LEU A 340 -12.01 -4.27 16.92
N VAL A 341 -11.27 -3.56 17.75
CA VAL A 341 -11.73 -3.05 19.05
C VAL A 341 -11.57 -1.54 19.10
N GLU A 342 -12.50 -0.87 19.78
CA GLU A 342 -12.50 0.60 19.86
C GLU A 342 -11.36 1.11 20.75
N ASN A 343 -11.27 0.57 21.96
CA ASN A 343 -10.37 1.03 23.01
C ASN A 343 -9.22 0.04 23.23
N HIS A 344 -8.07 0.55 23.68
CA HIS A 344 -6.90 -0.23 24.02
C HIS A 344 -7.22 -1.19 25.18
N PRO A 345 -6.90 -2.49 25.05
CA PRO A 345 -7.16 -3.45 26.12
C PRO A 345 -6.45 -3.05 27.43
N PRO A 346 -7.15 -2.97 28.58
CA PRO A 346 -6.55 -2.48 29.82
C PRO A 346 -5.37 -3.29 30.37
N HIS A 347 -5.24 -4.55 29.94
CA HIS A 347 -4.16 -5.45 30.36
C HIS A 347 -2.91 -5.35 29.47
N TRP A 348 -2.97 -4.58 28.38
CA TRP A 348 -1.83 -4.34 27.50
C TRP A 348 -0.94 -3.21 28.05
N PRO A 349 0.36 -3.20 27.72
CA PRO A 349 1.23 -2.07 28.01
C PRO A 349 0.71 -0.79 27.33
N PRO A 350 0.81 0.39 27.98
CA PRO A 350 0.31 1.64 27.39
C PRO A 350 0.85 1.87 25.98
N PHE A 351 -0.06 2.18 25.06
CA PHE A 351 0.35 2.45 23.67
C PHE A 351 1.11 3.78 23.55
N VAL A 352 2.39 3.65 23.19
CA VAL A 352 3.30 4.75 22.87
C VAL A 352 3.54 4.74 21.36
N PRO A 353 3.08 5.77 20.62
CA PRO A 353 3.33 5.86 19.20
C PRO A 353 4.84 5.88 18.89
N PRO A 354 5.28 5.23 17.80
CA PRO A 354 6.69 5.14 17.48
C PRO A 354 7.26 6.52 17.13
N THR A 355 8.38 6.89 17.77
CA THR A 355 9.11 8.12 17.47
C THR A 355 10.49 7.78 16.91
N LYS A 356 11.07 8.71 16.14
CA LYS A 356 12.49 8.61 15.76
C LYS A 356 13.32 8.49 17.05
N PRO A 357 14.29 7.56 17.13
CA PRO A 357 15.17 7.49 18.28
C PRO A 357 15.93 8.82 18.41
N GLU A 358 15.92 9.43 19.60
CA GLU A 358 16.74 10.59 19.90
C GLU A 358 18.20 10.15 20.01
N VAL A 359 19.06 10.67 19.13
CA VAL A 359 20.51 10.47 19.27
C VAL A 359 20.98 11.34 20.43
N GLN A 360 20.98 10.80 21.64
CA GLN A 360 21.70 11.40 22.77
C GLN A 360 23.20 11.14 22.55
N THR A 361 23.93 12.18 22.16
CA THR A 361 25.38 12.17 22.01
C THR A 361 26.07 12.00 23.37
N THR A 362 26.19 10.75 23.82
CA THR A 362 27.24 10.29 24.75
C THR A 362 27.77 8.90 24.39
N GLY A 363 27.61 8.49 23.13
CA GLY A 363 28.14 7.23 22.60
C GLY A 363 28.54 7.39 21.15
N ALA A 364 29.69 8.01 20.91
CA ALA A 364 30.34 8.05 19.61
C ALA A 364 30.93 6.67 19.25
N GLU A 365 30.09 5.64 19.19
CA GLU A 365 30.45 4.29 18.68
C GLU A 365 29.36 3.66 17.80
N PHE A 366 28.24 4.33 17.49
CA PHE A 366 27.20 3.76 16.62
C PHE A 366 26.87 4.54 15.34
N ILE A 367 27.57 5.63 15.07
CA ILE A 367 27.60 6.26 13.74
C ILE A 367 29.01 6.79 13.51
N GLU A 368 29.99 5.89 13.41
CA GLU A 368 31.27 6.24 12.82
C GLU A 368 31.16 6.04 11.30
N SER A 369 31.62 7.04 10.55
CA SER A 369 31.54 7.14 9.10
C SER A 369 31.76 5.81 8.40
N THR A 370 30.78 5.42 7.57
CA THR A 370 30.71 4.19 6.77
C THR A 370 31.84 3.99 5.75
N ASP A 371 32.88 4.82 5.77
CA ASP A 371 34.01 4.83 4.83
C ASP A 371 35.30 4.22 5.39
N LYS A 372 35.37 3.85 6.68
CA LYS A 372 36.62 3.32 7.29
C LYS A 372 36.58 1.87 7.78
N LEU A 373 35.47 1.15 7.59
CA LEU A 373 35.33 -0.25 8.03
C LEU A 373 35.71 -1.29 6.96
N PHE A 374 36.25 -0.88 5.81
CA PHE A 374 36.65 -1.79 4.71
C PHE A 374 38.02 -1.45 4.10
N GLU A 375 39.04 -1.23 4.94
CA GLU A 375 40.45 -1.26 4.49
C GLU A 375 41.22 -2.50 4.98
N SER A 376 40.56 -3.53 5.51
CA SER A 376 41.18 -4.84 5.68
C SER A 376 40.64 -5.81 4.64
N GLU A 377 41.20 -5.75 3.44
CA GLU A 377 41.31 -6.96 2.61
C GLU A 377 42.24 -7.93 3.36
N GLU A 378 41.67 -8.81 4.18
CA GLU A 378 42.40 -9.99 4.64
C GLU A 378 42.58 -10.93 3.44
N GLU A 379 43.80 -10.90 2.92
CA GLU A 379 44.41 -11.85 2.01
C GLU A 379 44.17 -13.29 2.50
N PHE A 380 43.29 -14.04 1.83
CA PHE A 380 43.12 -15.46 2.09
C PHE A 380 44.29 -16.24 1.45
N GLU A 381 45.25 -16.69 2.26
CA GLU A 381 46.17 -17.76 1.86
C GLU A 381 45.40 -19.10 1.82
N ILE A 382 45.32 -19.69 0.62
CA ILE A 382 44.88 -21.07 0.44
C ILE A 382 46.02 -21.99 0.87
N LEU A 383 45.88 -22.63 2.02
CA LEU A 383 46.72 -23.78 2.38
C LEU A 383 46.16 -25.03 1.70
N ASN A 384 46.86 -25.50 0.67
CA ASN A 384 46.67 -26.85 0.15
C ASN A 384 47.11 -27.85 1.22
N VAL A 385 46.20 -28.75 1.61
CA VAL A 385 46.53 -30.03 2.23
C VAL A 385 45.86 -31.14 1.44
#